data_AF-A0A7K0T1X9-F1
#
_entry.id   AF-A0A7K0T1X9-F1
#
_cell.length_a   1.000
_cell.length_b   1.000
_cell.length_c   1.000
_cell.angle_alpha   90.00
_cell.angle_beta   90.00
_cell.angle_gamma   90.00
#
_symmetry.space_group_name_H-M   'P 1'
#
loop_
_entity.id
_entity.type
_entity.pdbx_description
1 polymer ?
#
loop_
_entity_poly.entity_id
_entity_poly.type
_entity_poly.pdbx_seq_one_letter_code
_entity_poly.pdbx_strand_id
1 'polypeptide(L)' 'MKIIAAMSGGVDSAVAAARAVEAGHEVIGVHLALSSNPQKYRSGARGCCTIEDSHDARRAADVIGIPFY' A
#
# COMPACT_ATOMS: atom_id res chain seq x y z
N MET A 1 5.13 -13.27 13.22
CA MET A 1 4.53 -12.14 13.97
C MET A 1 3.36 -11.60 13.16
N LYS A 2 2.44 -10.87 13.77
CA LYS A 2 1.38 -10.15 13.04
C LYS A 2 1.89 -8.76 12.67
N ILE A 3 1.82 -8.40 11.39
CA ILE A 3 2.36 -7.15 10.85
C ILE A 3 1.27 -6.42 10.08
N ILE A 4 1.15 -5.12 10.34
CA ILE A 4 0.39 -4.20 9.50
C ILE A 4 1.40 -3.49 8.60
N ALA A 5 1.25 -3.69 7.28
CA ALA A 5 2.07 -3.03 6.28
C ALA A 5 1.33 -1.79 5.75
N ALA A 6 1.86 -0.60 6.02
CA ALA A 6 1.38 0.62 5.38
C ALA A 6 1.81 0.63 3.92
N MET A 7 0.84 0.53 3.01
CA MET A 7 1.06 0.41 1.56
C MET A 7 0.64 1.70 0.87
N SER A 8 1.62 2.42 0.32
CA SER A 8 1.41 3.72 -0.30
C SER A 8 0.95 3.63 -1.76
N GLY A 9 0.92 2.44 -2.35
CA GLY A 9 0.74 2.22 -3.80
C GLY A 9 2.06 2.15 -4.56
N GLY A 10 3.17 2.56 -3.94
CA GLY A 10 4.51 2.47 -4.50
C GLY A 10 5.17 1.10 -4.32
N VAL A 11 6.17 0.85 -5.17
CA VAL A 11 6.93 -0.41 -5.24
C VAL A 11 7.60 -0.78 -3.92
N ASP A 12 8.21 0.19 -3.22
CA ASP A 12 8.95 -0.08 -1.98
C ASP A 12 8.07 -0.72 -0.91
N SER A 13 6.86 -0.17 -0.72
CA SER A 13 5.91 -0.68 0.26
C SER A 13 5.36 -2.07 -0.11
N ALA A 14 5.17 -2.33 -1.42
CA ALA A 14 4.76 -3.64 -1.90
C ALA A 14 5.84 -4.70 -1.71
N VAL A 15 7.10 -4.39 -2.05
CA VAL A 15 8.22 -5.31 -1.86
C VAL A 15 8.45 -5.57 -0.37
N ALA A 16 8.38 -4.55 0.48
CA ALA A 16 8.49 -4.73 1.93
C ALA A 16 7.40 -5.68 2.47
N ALA A 17 6.15 -5.51 2.06
CA ALA A 17 5.06 -6.42 2.44
C ALA A 17 5.30 -7.85 1.94
N ALA A 18 5.72 -8.02 0.68
CA ALA A 18 6.03 -9.33 0.12
C ALA A 18 7.17 -10.03 0.89
N ARG A 19 8.25 -9.31 1.23
CA ARG A 19 9.36 -9.85 2.03
C ARG A 19 8.92 -10.27 3.44
N ALA A 20 8.02 -9.53 4.06
CA ALA A 20 7.45 -9.92 5.35
C ALA A 20 6.64 -11.22 5.26
N VAL A 21 5.88 -11.41 4.17
CA VAL A 21 5.17 -12.67 3.89
C VAL A 21 6.16 -13.82 3.65
N GLU A 22 7.19 -13.62 2.83
CA GLU A 22 8.24 -14.61 2.57
C GLU A 22 8.98 -15.02 3.86
N ALA A 23 9.14 -14.10 4.81
CA ALA A 23 9.71 -14.37 6.13
C ALA A 23 8.76 -15.12 7.09
N GLY A 24 7.56 -15.53 6.63
CA GLY A 24 6.59 -16.29 7.41
C GLY A 24 5.78 -15.46 8.40
N HIS A 25 5.59 -14.16 8.13
CA HIS A 25 4.74 -13.30 8.95
C HIS A 25 3.29 -13.29 8.45
N GLU A 26 2.35 -13.08 9.37
CA GLU A 26 0.94 -12.81 9.05
C GLU A 26 0.84 -11.31 8.74
N VAL A 27 0.69 -10.95 7.47
CA VAL A 27 0.74 -9.57 6.99
C VAL A 27 -0.66 -9.12 6.57
N ILE A 28 -1.04 -7.91 6.99
CA ILE A 28 -2.24 -7.21 6.53
C ILE A 28 -1.78 -5.89 5.92
N GLY A 29 -2.17 -5.63 4.67
CA GLY A 29 -1.93 -4.35 4.01
C GLY A 29 -2.95 -3.31 4.44
N VAL A 30 -2.52 -2.06 4.62
CA VAL A 30 -3.41 -0.91 4.85
C VAL A 30 -2.99 0.29 4.04
N HIS A 31 -3.93 1.02 3.47
CA HIS A 31 -3.65 2.33 2.88
C HIS A 31 -4.09 3.45 3.84
N LEU A 32 -3.21 4.42 4.05
CA LEU A 32 -3.48 5.55 4.94
C LEU A 32 -3.70 6.82 4.13
N ALA A 33 -4.95 7.28 4.06
CA ALA A 33 -5.32 8.52 3.40
C ALA A 33 -5.07 9.74 4.31
N LEU A 34 -3.81 10.12 4.49
CA LEU A 34 -3.38 11.17 5.44
C LEU A 34 -3.25 12.57 4.82
N SER A 35 -3.35 12.70 3.50
CA SER A 35 -3.25 14.00 2.84
C SER A 35 -4.44 14.90 3.22
N SER A 36 -4.14 16.12 3.69
CA SER A 36 -5.14 17.15 3.96
C SER A 36 -5.76 17.75 2.68
N ASN A 37 -5.21 17.41 1.51
CA ASN A 37 -5.77 17.79 0.23
C ASN A 37 -5.66 16.63 -0.77
N PRO A 38 -6.61 15.67 -0.74
CA PRO A 38 -6.60 14.49 -1.60
C PRO A 38 -6.83 14.81 -3.09
N GLN A 39 -7.25 16.04 -3.43
CA GLN A 39 -7.48 16.46 -4.82
C GLN A 39 -6.30 17.21 -5.45
N LYS A 40 -5.31 17.65 -4.66
CA LYS A 40 -4.03 18.09 -5.22
C LYS A 40 -3.33 16.83 -5.69
N TYR A 41 -3.22 16.64 -7.00
CA TYR A 41 -2.12 16.06 -7.78
C TYR A 41 -2.67 15.52 -9.11
N ARG A 42 -2.97 16.45 -10.03
CA ARG A 42 -2.95 16.16 -11.48
C ARG A 42 -1.56 16.52 -12.01
N SER A 43 -0.98 15.61 -12.80
CA SER A 43 0.37 15.56 -13.41
C SER A 43 1.45 14.83 -12.59
N GLY A 44 1.45 13.50 -12.71
CA GLY A 44 2.62 12.65 -12.44
C GLY A 44 2.89 12.33 -10.97
N ALA A 45 2.21 11.31 -10.44
CA ALA A 45 2.68 10.43 -9.36
C ALA A 45 3.54 11.07 -8.26
N ARG A 46 3.03 12.11 -7.57
CA ARG A 46 3.74 12.74 -6.43
C ARG A 46 2.83 13.12 -5.25
N GLY A 47 1.61 12.62 -5.23
CA GLY A 47 0.78 12.61 -4.03
C GLY A 47 0.97 11.32 -3.30
N CYS A 48 1.29 11.36 -2.01
CA CYS A 48 0.88 10.26 -1.14
C CYS A 48 -0.62 10.46 -0.88
N CYS A 49 -1.38 9.36 -0.82
CA CYS A 49 -2.77 9.32 -0.35
C CYS A 49 -3.87 9.65 -1.38
N THR A 50 -3.67 9.39 -2.67
CA THR A 50 -4.76 9.48 -3.66
C THR A 50 -5.61 8.20 -3.70
N ILE A 51 -6.78 8.27 -4.34
CA ILE A 51 -7.63 7.08 -4.55
C ILE A 51 -6.91 6.10 -5.48
N GLU A 52 -6.21 6.61 -6.48
CA GLU A 52 -5.39 5.84 -7.41
C GLU A 52 -4.28 5.07 -6.69
N ASP A 53 -3.57 5.72 -5.76
CA ASP A 53 -2.55 5.07 -4.92
C ASP A 53 -3.13 3.93 -4.07
N SER A 54 -4.34 4.13 -3.52
CA SER A 54 -5.05 3.08 -2.77
C SER A 54 -5.39 1.89 -3.67
N HIS A 55 -5.79 2.14 -4.93
CA HIS A 55 -6.01 1.08 -5.90
C HIS A 55 -4.71 0.35 -6.28
N ASP A 56 -3.60 1.06 -6.43
CA ASP A 56 -2.29 0.46 -6.68
C ASP A 56 -1.84 -0.43 -5.51
N ALA A 57 -2.05 0.05 -4.29
CA ALA A 57 -1.78 -0.69 -3.08
C ALA A 57 -2.67 -1.95 -2.96
N ARG A 58 -3.97 -1.85 -3.28
CA ARG A 58 -4.88 -3.00 -3.38
C ARG A 58 -4.39 -4.02 -4.40
N ARG A 59 -4.05 -3.58 -5.61
CA ARG A 59 -3.56 -4.48 -6.67
C ARG A 59 -2.29 -5.22 -6.25
N ALA A 60 -1.37 -4.52 -5.58
CA ALA A 60 -0.18 -5.15 -5.03
C ALA A 60 -0.53 -6.19 -3.95
N ALA A 61 -1.42 -5.86 -3.03
CA ALA A 61 -1.86 -6.78 -1.98
C ALA A 61 -2.55 -8.03 -2.54
N ASP A 62 -3.37 -7.89 -3.59
CA ASP A 62 -4.02 -9.00 -4.27
C ASP A 62 -3.00 -9.95 -4.92
N VAL A 63 -1.93 -9.42 -5.54
CA VAL A 63 -0.84 -10.23 -6.11
C VAL A 63 -0.03 -10.94 -5.02
N ILE A 64 0.22 -10.26 -3.89
CA ILE A 64 0.94 -10.84 -2.74
C ILE A 64 0.06 -11.89 -2.02
N GLY A 65 -1.27 -11.79 -2.12
CA GLY A 65 -2.21 -12.69 -1.47
C GLY A 65 -2.48 -12.35 0.00
N ILE A 66 -2.44 -11.06 0.36
CA ILE A 66 -2.69 -10.58 1.73
C ILE A 66 -3.98 -9.77 1.84
N PRO A 67 -4.68 -9.80 2.99
CA PRO A 67 -5.82 -8.92 3.24
C PRO A 67 -5.43 -7.44 3.13
N PHE A 68 -6.35 -6.61 2.66
CA PHE A 68 -6.09 -5.18 2.47
C PHE A 68 -7.29 -4.29 2.86
N TYR A 69 -7.00 -3.19 3.56
CA TYR A 69 -7.98 -2.23 4.07
C TYR A 69 -7.64 -0.77 3.74
#